data_AF-A0A9D5K3J9-F1
#
_entry.id   AF-A0A9D5K3J9-F1
#
_cell.length_a   1.000
_cell.length_b   1.000
_cell.length_c   1.000
_cell.angle_alpha   90.00
_cell.angle_beta   90.00
_cell.angle_gamma   90.00
#
_symmetry.space_group_name_H-M   'P 1'
#
loop_
_entity.id
_entity.type
_entity.pdbx_description
1 polymer ?
#
loop_
_entity_poly.entity_id
_entity_poly.type
_entity_poly.pdbx_seq_one_letter_code
_entity_poly.pdbx_strand_id
1 'polypeptide(L)'
;MGKAKPYTHSDGILTYKDTIFKKGLRFTNNQESMVTDSFLGKPDIVLGVDGAETIVRFGGYMNVHTSGFALFSLTNGGKFVLTKDARLDFLSAWYTRQIWVRGDGTGTLEIGEGFTADRTKDGTIKLAVGAYRISNARLIIKSQSGQPQYWFETSGLNGHLVFEDQPGGVLIIDGEDQIYDAAVWIDVDMAVDTRKNFTHRGEYAVLTGAGYEYGLASAFQFRKPNITVTKQGAADLILAGEQAYRVGSRLLIIEGAVRFKTDAVGGVFTGNDYGTQELGVRIMDSGALICETTHLHLKKLNISGSGRVCVRLGDTIHIDTNTVLDGTLTVSADGVLPQEGEWKLFDWSGVEGQFANVELPAAFGNWDISRLYTDGVVSAGGGSAVNHSRTQAFMIRSPRTSSAHVRIKDAVPFDRISGGRMFDIRGRSTVRHTFTHAPQGVFIMTPDATHEPTRTE
;
A
#
# COMPACT_ATOMS: atom_id res chain seq x y z
N MET A 1 -17.87 35.69 -19.28
CA MET A 1 -16.84 35.74 -18.22
C MET A 1 -15.94 36.93 -18.51
N GLY A 2 -15.72 37.83 -17.54
CA GLY A 2 -14.85 39.00 -17.74
C GLY A 2 -13.38 38.62 -17.60
N LYS A 3 -12.49 39.19 -18.42
CA LYS A 3 -11.04 39.07 -18.22
C LYS A 3 -10.69 39.78 -16.91
N ALA A 4 -10.27 39.03 -15.91
CA ALA A 4 -9.74 39.60 -14.68
C ALA A 4 -8.38 40.26 -15.00
N LYS A 5 -8.29 41.58 -14.85
CA LYS A 5 -6.99 42.26 -14.77
C LYS A 5 -6.69 42.47 -13.27
N PRO A 6 -5.55 41.99 -12.75
CA PRO A 6 -5.12 42.38 -11.41
C PRO A 6 -4.88 43.89 -11.38
N TYR A 7 -4.97 44.49 -10.20
CA TYR A 7 -4.51 45.86 -10.00
C TYR A 7 -3.29 45.85 -9.08
N THR A 8 -2.33 46.70 -9.42
CA THR A 8 -1.05 46.82 -8.71
C THR A 8 -1.24 47.66 -7.46
N HIS A 9 -0.87 47.13 -6.30
CA HIS A 9 -0.68 47.94 -5.10
C HIS A 9 0.66 48.69 -5.15
N SER A 10 0.80 49.71 -4.29
CA SER A 10 2.03 50.51 -4.17
C SER A 10 3.27 49.72 -3.73
N ASP A 11 3.09 48.49 -3.24
CA ASP A 11 4.15 47.54 -2.87
C ASP A 11 4.54 46.57 -4.01
N GLY A 12 3.94 46.72 -5.19
CA GLY A 12 4.20 45.85 -6.34
C GLY A 12 3.45 44.52 -6.30
N ILE A 13 2.62 44.27 -5.29
CA ILE A 13 1.79 43.07 -5.21
C ILE A 13 0.54 43.27 -6.08
N LEU A 14 0.30 42.31 -6.96
CA LEU A 14 -0.92 42.24 -7.77
C LEU A 14 -2.03 41.58 -6.94
N THR A 15 -3.12 42.32 -6.72
CA THR A 15 -4.30 41.83 -5.99
C THR A 15 -5.49 41.77 -6.94
N TYR A 16 -6.32 40.73 -6.80
CA TYR A 16 -7.54 40.56 -7.58
C TYR A 16 -8.72 41.30 -6.94
N LYS A 17 -9.64 41.80 -7.76
CA LYS A 17 -10.90 42.40 -7.27
C LYS A 17 -11.70 41.36 -6.49
N ASP A 18 -12.30 41.78 -5.38
CA ASP A 18 -13.17 40.97 -4.51
C ASP A 18 -14.24 40.15 -5.24
N THR A 19 -14.75 40.65 -6.37
CA THR A 19 -15.77 39.97 -7.18
C THR A 19 -15.28 38.69 -7.84
N ILE A 20 -13.97 38.55 -8.06
CA ILE A 20 -13.36 37.34 -8.62
C ILE A 20 -13.39 36.21 -7.60
N PHE A 21 -13.11 36.50 -6.33
CA PHE A 21 -13.15 35.50 -5.27
C PHE A 21 -14.55 34.97 -4.98
N LYS A 22 -15.60 35.78 -5.22
CA LYS A 22 -17.00 35.31 -5.13
C LYS A 22 -17.41 34.35 -6.24
N LYS A 23 -16.70 34.35 -7.38
CA LYS A 23 -17.04 33.53 -8.57
C LYS A 23 -16.00 32.44 -8.86
N GLY A 24 -14.84 32.51 -8.21
CA GLY A 24 -13.65 31.72 -8.53
C GLY A 24 -12.86 32.28 -9.72
N LEU A 25 -11.58 31.93 -9.78
CA LEU A 25 -10.67 32.21 -10.89
C LEU A 25 -10.47 30.93 -11.70
N ARG A 26 -10.70 30.96 -13.00
CA ARG A 26 -10.54 29.79 -13.89
C ARG A 26 -9.52 30.08 -15.00
N PHE A 27 -8.59 29.15 -15.19
CA PHE A 27 -7.57 29.14 -16.24
C PHE A 27 -7.95 28.09 -17.29
N THR A 28 -8.09 28.49 -18.55
CA THR A 28 -8.53 27.64 -19.68
C THR A 28 -7.77 27.97 -20.98
N ASN A 29 -6.54 28.45 -20.88
CA ASN A 29 -5.80 28.99 -22.04
C ASN A 29 -5.00 27.95 -22.81
N ASN A 30 -4.99 26.67 -22.40
CA ASN A 30 -4.17 25.61 -23.00
C ASN A 30 -2.69 25.99 -23.09
N GLN A 31 -2.20 26.69 -22.06
CA GLN A 31 -0.83 27.16 -21.96
C GLN A 31 -0.33 27.03 -20.52
N GLU A 32 0.99 27.05 -20.36
CA GLU A 32 1.61 27.24 -19.06
C GLU A 32 1.58 28.71 -18.64
N SER A 33 1.18 29.00 -17.40
CA SER A 33 1.11 30.34 -16.82
C SER A 33 1.76 30.35 -15.44
N MET A 34 2.63 31.33 -15.19
CA MET A 34 3.17 31.60 -13.86
C MET A 34 2.29 32.60 -13.14
N VAL A 35 1.88 32.28 -11.91
CA VAL A 35 1.05 33.12 -11.04
C VAL A 35 1.84 33.41 -9.76
N THR A 36 2.32 34.63 -9.63
CA THR A 36 3.06 35.13 -8.44
C THR A 36 2.19 36.01 -7.55
N ASP A 37 0.91 36.13 -7.87
CA ASP A 37 -0.04 37.01 -7.17
C ASP A 37 -0.35 36.53 -5.75
N SER A 38 -0.87 37.44 -4.93
CA SER A 38 -1.34 37.10 -3.59
C SER A 38 -2.86 36.94 -3.52
N PHE A 39 -3.31 35.85 -2.94
CA PHE A 39 -4.71 35.57 -2.63
C PHE A 39 -4.94 35.69 -1.13
N LEU A 40 -5.43 36.85 -0.66
CA LEU A 40 -5.46 37.21 0.77
C LEU A 40 -6.88 37.28 1.35
N GLY A 41 -7.04 36.72 2.55
CA GLY A 41 -8.06 37.14 3.51
C GLY A 41 -9.51 36.91 3.08
N LYS A 42 -9.76 35.91 2.23
CA LYS A 42 -11.13 35.51 1.84
C LYS A 42 -11.54 34.23 2.55
N PRO A 43 -12.84 34.09 2.92
CA PRO A 43 -13.35 32.87 3.54
C PRO A 43 -13.03 31.68 2.64
N ASP A 44 -13.39 31.75 1.36
CA ASP A 44 -13.08 30.69 0.40
C ASP A 44 -12.29 31.23 -0.80
N ILE A 45 -11.36 30.42 -1.29
CA ILE A 45 -10.59 30.69 -2.51
C ILE A 45 -10.91 29.56 -3.49
N VAL A 46 -11.57 29.87 -4.60
CA VAL A 46 -11.89 28.89 -5.65
C VAL A 46 -11.02 29.12 -6.87
N LEU A 47 -10.14 28.17 -7.19
CA LEU A 47 -9.30 28.19 -8.38
C LEU A 47 -9.67 27.03 -9.30
N GLY A 48 -9.73 27.25 -10.61
CA GLY A 48 -10.02 26.22 -11.60
C GLY A 48 -8.94 26.17 -12.67
N VAL A 49 -8.51 24.97 -13.05
CA VAL A 49 -7.60 24.76 -14.19
C VAL A 49 -8.21 23.71 -15.09
N ASP A 50 -8.39 24.06 -16.36
CA ASP A 50 -9.14 23.25 -17.31
C ASP A 50 -8.41 23.16 -18.66
N GLY A 51 -8.26 21.95 -19.17
CA GLY A 51 -7.60 21.64 -20.45
C GLY A 51 -6.21 21.05 -20.29
N ALA A 52 -5.87 20.06 -21.12
CA ALA A 52 -4.72 19.16 -20.91
C ALA A 52 -3.36 19.88 -20.99
N GLU A 53 -3.30 20.97 -21.74
CA GLU A 53 -2.12 21.82 -21.89
C GLU A 53 -2.15 23.05 -20.98
N THR A 54 -3.21 23.22 -20.17
CA THR A 54 -3.32 24.32 -19.22
C THR A 54 -2.58 23.96 -17.93
N ILE A 55 -1.47 24.64 -17.69
CA ILE A 55 -0.64 24.45 -16.50
C ILE A 55 -0.55 25.79 -15.75
N VAL A 56 -0.93 25.81 -14.48
CA VAL A 56 -0.75 26.97 -13.60
C VAL A 56 0.37 26.67 -12.62
N ARG A 57 1.48 27.39 -12.73
CA ARG A 57 2.55 27.38 -11.73
C ARG A 57 2.31 28.50 -10.74
N PHE A 58 1.99 28.16 -9.50
CA PHE A 58 1.78 29.13 -8.45
C PHE A 58 3.06 29.30 -7.62
N GLY A 59 3.56 30.54 -7.57
CA GLY A 59 4.69 30.97 -6.72
C GLY A 59 4.33 32.16 -5.82
N GLY A 60 3.04 32.45 -5.68
CA GLY A 60 2.53 33.56 -4.89
C GLY A 60 2.26 33.21 -3.42
N TYR A 61 1.50 34.06 -2.76
CA TYR A 61 1.07 33.87 -1.38
C TYR A 61 -0.43 33.63 -1.29
N MET A 62 -0.87 32.59 -0.59
CA MET A 62 -2.28 32.29 -0.37
C MET A 62 -2.58 32.21 1.12
N ASN A 63 -3.52 33.02 1.58
CA ASN A 63 -4.04 33.01 2.94
C ASN A 63 -5.56 32.91 2.89
N VAL A 64 -6.09 31.90 3.57
CA VAL A 64 -7.54 31.70 3.72
C VAL A 64 -7.97 32.35 5.04
N HIS A 65 -9.16 32.93 5.13
CA HIS A 65 -9.68 33.50 6.38
C HIS A 65 -10.07 32.39 7.38
N THR A 66 -10.36 32.75 8.63
CA THR A 66 -10.55 31.84 9.77
C THR A 66 -11.55 30.72 9.62
N SER A 67 -12.49 30.79 8.68
CA SER A 67 -13.64 29.88 8.59
C SER A 67 -13.83 29.18 7.25
N GLY A 68 -12.92 29.29 6.29
CA GLY A 68 -13.14 28.64 4.99
C GLY A 68 -11.92 27.93 4.43
N PHE A 69 -11.96 27.65 3.13
CA PHE A 69 -11.05 26.70 2.48
C PHE A 69 -10.56 27.18 1.11
N ALA A 70 -9.45 26.59 0.64
CA ALA A 70 -9.05 26.71 -0.75
C ALA A 70 -9.58 25.51 -1.52
N LEU A 71 -10.39 25.75 -2.55
CA LEU A 71 -10.94 24.73 -3.44
C LEU A 71 -10.34 24.86 -4.83
N PHE A 72 -9.71 23.81 -5.30
CA PHE A 72 -9.18 23.68 -6.65
C PHE A 72 -10.07 22.75 -7.47
N SER A 73 -10.50 23.21 -8.64
CA SER A 73 -11.28 22.44 -9.62
C SER A 73 -10.41 22.14 -10.82
N LEU A 74 -9.91 20.91 -10.95
CA LEU A 74 -8.91 20.51 -11.94
C LEU A 74 -9.52 19.51 -12.91
N THR A 75 -9.76 19.91 -14.15
CA THR A 75 -10.54 19.14 -15.14
C THR A 75 -9.87 19.08 -16.50
N ASN A 76 -10.25 18.09 -17.31
CA ASN A 76 -9.79 17.89 -18.68
C ASN A 76 -8.25 17.91 -18.82
N GLY A 77 -7.54 17.33 -17.85
CA GLY A 77 -6.06 17.30 -17.79
C GLY A 77 -5.39 18.55 -17.22
N GLY A 78 -6.16 19.54 -16.77
CA GLY A 78 -5.66 20.78 -16.19
C GLY A 78 -4.76 20.53 -14.97
N LYS A 79 -3.67 21.28 -14.87
CA LYS A 79 -2.63 21.07 -13.88
C LYS A 79 -2.33 22.32 -13.04
N PHE A 80 -2.34 22.20 -11.72
CA PHE A 80 -1.93 23.24 -10.80
C PHE A 80 -0.66 22.80 -10.05
N VAL A 81 0.40 23.59 -10.13
CA VAL A 81 1.71 23.28 -9.56
C VAL A 81 2.03 24.29 -8.46
N LEU A 82 2.20 23.82 -7.22
CA LEU A 82 2.78 24.62 -6.15
C LEU A 82 4.31 24.63 -6.32
N THR A 83 4.88 25.79 -6.63
CA THR A 83 6.33 25.93 -6.81
C THR A 83 7.04 26.16 -5.46
N LYS A 84 8.38 26.05 -5.43
CA LYS A 84 9.20 26.36 -4.25
C LYS A 84 8.94 27.73 -3.62
N ASP A 85 8.47 28.69 -4.42
CA ASP A 85 8.25 30.07 -4.00
C ASP A 85 6.85 30.27 -3.41
N ALA A 86 5.93 29.31 -3.61
CA ALA A 86 4.58 29.38 -3.05
C ALA A 86 4.60 29.37 -1.53
N ARG A 87 3.78 30.24 -0.94
CA ARG A 87 3.58 30.37 0.50
C ARG A 87 2.10 30.20 0.81
N LEU A 88 1.75 29.24 1.66
CA LEU A 88 0.37 28.96 2.03
C LEU A 88 0.20 29.14 3.55
N ASP A 89 -0.61 30.11 3.96
CA ASP A 89 -1.01 30.34 5.36
C ASP A 89 -2.40 29.77 5.60
N PHE A 90 -2.43 28.49 5.92
CA PHE A 90 -3.65 27.75 6.17
C PHE A 90 -3.77 27.43 7.65
N LEU A 91 -3.14 28.19 8.55
CA LEU A 91 -3.25 27.95 9.98
C LEU A 91 -4.46 28.68 10.59
N SER A 92 -5.21 27.96 11.42
CA SER A 92 -6.18 28.55 12.34
C SER A 92 -5.71 28.35 13.78
N ALA A 93 -6.40 28.95 14.75
CA ALA A 93 -6.03 28.88 16.16
C ALA A 93 -6.04 27.45 16.74
N TRP A 94 -6.79 26.51 16.16
CA TRP A 94 -7.04 25.19 16.77
C TRP A 94 -6.92 24.01 15.79
N TYR A 95 -6.78 24.28 14.49
CA TYR A 95 -6.64 23.25 13.46
C TYR A 95 -5.98 23.84 12.22
N THR A 96 -5.43 22.97 11.40
CA THR A 96 -4.88 23.34 10.10
C THR A 96 -5.96 23.29 9.02
N ARG A 97 -6.06 24.33 8.21
CA ARG A 97 -6.96 24.42 7.06
C ARG A 97 -6.41 23.63 5.87
N GLN A 98 -7.29 23.42 4.90
CA GLN A 98 -7.20 22.33 3.95
C GLN A 98 -7.24 22.88 2.54
N ILE A 99 -6.44 22.30 1.64
CA ILE A 99 -6.68 22.43 0.20
C ILE A 99 -7.64 21.29 -0.17
N TRP A 100 -8.77 21.65 -0.74
CA TRP A 100 -9.70 20.76 -1.37
C TRP A 100 -9.44 20.74 -2.86
N VAL A 101 -9.34 19.56 -3.46
CA VAL A 101 -9.14 19.37 -4.89
C VAL A 101 -10.25 18.48 -5.41
N ARG A 102 -11.00 18.99 -6.38
CA ARG A 102 -12.02 18.26 -7.12
C ARG A 102 -11.60 18.15 -8.58
N GLY A 103 -11.73 16.97 -9.14
CA GLY A 103 -11.48 16.76 -10.55
C GLY A 103 -12.41 15.73 -11.20
N ASP A 104 -12.07 15.38 -12.42
CA ASP A 104 -12.76 14.41 -13.27
C ASP A 104 -11.92 13.14 -13.52
N GLY A 105 -10.87 12.93 -12.73
CA GLY A 105 -9.91 11.83 -12.83
C GLY A 105 -8.66 12.17 -13.67
N THR A 106 -8.70 13.28 -14.41
CA THR A 106 -7.59 13.69 -15.30
C THR A 106 -6.80 14.89 -14.77
N GLY A 107 -7.43 15.76 -13.97
CA GLY A 107 -6.78 16.93 -13.39
C GLY A 107 -5.70 16.59 -12.34
N THR A 108 -4.71 17.47 -12.19
CA THR A 108 -3.53 17.21 -11.34
C THR A 108 -3.16 18.38 -10.45
N LEU A 109 -3.11 18.16 -9.13
CA LEU A 109 -2.35 19.00 -8.20
C LEU A 109 -0.94 18.43 -8.08
N GLU A 110 0.08 19.22 -8.43
CA GLU A 110 1.49 18.87 -8.25
C GLU A 110 2.12 19.73 -7.16
N ILE A 111 2.67 19.09 -6.14
CA ILE A 111 3.55 19.70 -5.17
C ILE A 111 4.96 19.68 -5.75
N GLY A 112 5.39 20.83 -6.26
CA GLY A 112 6.65 20.99 -6.97
C GLY A 112 7.86 20.77 -6.05
N GLU A 113 8.98 20.44 -6.68
CA GLU A 113 10.26 20.29 -5.99
C GLU A 113 10.64 21.58 -5.26
N GLY A 114 11.09 21.44 -4.01
CA GLY A 114 11.46 22.56 -3.13
C GLY A 114 10.28 23.32 -2.51
N PHE A 115 9.02 22.95 -2.79
CA PHE A 115 7.91 23.46 -1.99
C PHE A 115 7.96 22.90 -0.57
N THR A 116 7.71 23.76 0.41
CA THR A 116 7.65 23.40 1.82
C THR A 116 6.25 23.68 2.35
N ALA A 117 5.54 22.62 2.72
CA ALA A 117 4.16 22.66 3.20
C ALA A 117 4.05 23.17 4.63
N ASP A 118 5.03 22.91 5.49
CA ASP A 118 5.14 23.50 6.82
C ASP A 118 6.41 24.36 6.93
N ARG A 119 6.22 25.68 6.98
CA ARG A 119 7.27 26.68 7.18
C ARG A 119 7.12 27.36 8.53
N THR A 120 6.43 26.72 9.48
CA THR A 120 6.32 27.26 10.82
C THR A 120 7.67 27.25 11.51
N LYS A 121 7.86 28.25 12.36
CA LYS A 121 9.10 28.47 13.10
C LYS A 121 8.77 29.01 14.48
N ASP A 122 8.85 28.16 15.50
CA ASP A 122 8.69 28.53 16.91
C ASP A 122 7.46 29.43 17.17
N GLY A 123 6.34 29.15 16.49
CA GLY A 123 5.11 29.95 16.57
C GLY A 123 5.15 31.36 15.93
N THR A 124 6.31 31.81 15.44
CA THR A 124 6.52 33.18 14.88
C THR A 124 6.09 33.30 13.41
N ILE A 125 6.15 32.20 12.65
CA ILE A 125 5.69 32.13 11.27
C ILE A 125 4.55 31.13 11.22
N LYS A 126 3.35 31.58 10.83
CA LYS A 126 2.18 30.73 10.70
C LYS A 126 1.94 30.35 9.24
N LEU A 127 2.91 29.70 8.61
CA LEU A 127 2.82 29.30 7.20
C LEU A 127 2.83 27.78 7.12
N ALA A 128 1.66 27.14 7.17
CA ALA A 128 1.58 25.71 6.97
C ALA A 128 0.29 25.29 6.25
N VAL A 129 0.33 24.12 5.62
CA VAL A 129 -0.84 23.41 5.08
C VAL A 129 -1.17 22.21 5.94
N GLY A 130 -2.44 22.10 6.32
CA GLY A 130 -2.92 20.99 7.14
C GLY A 130 -3.26 19.72 6.42
N ALA A 131 -3.85 19.88 5.24
CA ALA A 131 -4.30 18.74 4.49
C ALA A 131 -4.36 19.02 3.00
N TYR A 132 -4.13 17.95 2.25
CA TYR A 132 -4.54 17.83 0.86
C TYR A 132 -5.72 16.86 0.80
N ARG A 133 -6.88 17.35 0.36
CA ARG A 133 -8.11 16.58 0.29
C ARG A 133 -8.51 16.43 -1.16
N ILE A 134 -8.50 15.20 -1.66
CA ILE A 134 -8.51 14.87 -3.07
C ILE A 134 -9.78 14.10 -3.40
N SER A 135 -10.53 14.59 -4.38
CA SER A 135 -11.75 13.99 -4.91
C SER A 135 -11.63 13.83 -6.42
N ASN A 136 -11.51 12.58 -6.90
CA ASN A 136 -11.34 12.23 -8.31
C ASN A 136 -10.30 13.11 -9.05
N ALA A 137 -9.10 13.25 -8.48
CA ALA A 137 -8.00 14.00 -9.07
C ALA A 137 -6.66 13.35 -8.73
N ARG A 138 -5.59 13.79 -9.39
CA ARG A 138 -4.23 13.29 -9.16
C ARG A 138 -3.48 14.24 -8.23
N LEU A 139 -2.80 13.72 -7.21
CA LEU A 139 -1.89 14.44 -6.33
C LEU A 139 -0.48 13.90 -6.55
N ILE A 140 0.44 14.73 -7.04
CA ILE A 140 1.87 14.40 -7.16
C ILE A 140 2.63 15.09 -6.04
N ILE A 141 3.39 14.34 -5.25
CA ILE A 141 4.31 14.89 -4.23
C ILE A 141 5.73 14.53 -4.61
N LYS A 142 6.57 15.55 -4.87
CA LYS A 142 7.95 15.39 -5.35
C LYS A 142 9.02 15.36 -4.25
N SER A 143 8.69 15.75 -3.03
CA SER A 143 9.65 15.83 -1.93
C SER A 143 8.98 15.69 -0.56
N GLN A 144 9.76 15.25 0.42
CA GLN A 144 9.34 15.10 1.81
C GLN A 144 8.74 16.41 2.37
N SER A 145 9.42 17.55 2.14
CA SER A 145 8.99 18.85 2.66
C SER A 145 7.65 19.32 2.08
N GLY A 146 7.22 18.75 0.96
CA GLY A 146 5.93 19.05 0.33
C GLY A 146 4.74 18.36 1.00
N GLN A 147 4.95 17.47 1.96
CA GLN A 147 3.88 16.76 2.65
C GLN A 147 3.25 17.63 3.75
N PRO A 148 1.93 17.61 3.95
CA PRO A 148 1.30 18.39 5.01
C PRO A 148 1.62 17.75 6.36
N GLN A 149 2.53 18.34 7.13
CA GLN A 149 3.06 17.78 8.38
C GLN A 149 3.16 18.86 9.48
N TYR A 150 2.09 19.62 9.71
CA TYR A 150 2.15 20.72 10.65
C TYR A 150 2.25 20.24 12.11
N TRP A 151 3.24 20.71 12.85
CA TRP A 151 3.33 20.44 14.29
C TRP A 151 2.64 21.54 15.11
N PHE A 152 1.59 21.19 15.86
CA PHE A 152 0.97 22.09 16.83
C PHE A 152 1.61 21.89 18.21
N GLU A 153 2.14 22.95 18.82
CA GLU A 153 2.89 22.88 20.08
C GLU A 153 2.18 22.09 21.20
N THR A 154 0.87 22.22 21.33
CA THR A 154 0.08 21.53 22.37
C THR A 154 -0.61 20.26 21.89
N SER A 155 -0.51 19.96 20.60
CA SER A 155 -1.32 18.92 19.95
C SER A 155 -0.51 18.05 18.98
N GLY A 156 0.81 18.07 19.02
CA GLY A 156 1.65 17.21 18.19
C GLY A 156 1.41 17.39 16.68
N LEU A 157 1.72 16.34 15.92
CA LEU A 157 1.66 16.34 14.47
C LEU A 157 0.21 16.33 13.95
N ASN A 158 -0.17 17.36 13.20
CA ASN A 158 -1.46 17.51 12.55
C ASN A 158 -1.25 17.69 11.04
N GLY A 159 -1.47 16.60 10.29
CA GLY A 159 -1.28 16.55 8.85
C GLY A 159 -2.15 15.47 8.23
N HIS A 160 -2.77 15.74 7.08
CA HIS A 160 -3.67 14.78 6.46
C HIS A 160 -3.52 14.72 4.93
N LEU A 161 -3.38 13.52 4.39
CA LEU A 161 -3.72 13.22 3.01
C LEU A 161 -5.08 12.55 3.04
N VAL A 162 -6.09 13.16 2.41
CA VAL A 162 -7.47 12.67 2.44
C VAL A 162 -7.94 12.39 1.02
N PHE A 163 -8.52 11.22 0.79
CA PHE A 163 -9.14 10.82 -0.47
C PHE A 163 -10.63 10.56 -0.23
N GLU A 164 -11.51 11.39 -0.76
CA GLU A 164 -12.93 11.39 -0.41
C GLU A 164 -13.85 11.92 -1.52
N ASP A 165 -15.16 11.99 -1.23
CA ASP A 165 -16.26 12.45 -2.09
C ASP A 165 -16.49 11.61 -3.36
N GLN A 166 -15.50 11.50 -4.24
CA GLN A 166 -15.59 10.79 -5.53
C GLN A 166 -14.39 9.85 -5.73
N PRO A 167 -14.63 8.59 -6.13
CA PRO A 167 -13.56 7.63 -6.38
C PRO A 167 -12.69 8.04 -7.57
N GLY A 168 -11.52 7.41 -7.69
CA GLY A 168 -10.58 7.62 -8.81
C GLY A 168 -9.43 8.57 -8.49
N GLY A 169 -9.30 9.02 -7.23
CA GLY A 169 -8.14 9.78 -6.79
C GLY A 169 -6.83 8.99 -6.95
N VAL A 170 -5.74 9.67 -7.27
CA VAL A 170 -4.41 9.03 -7.40
C VAL A 170 -3.38 9.78 -6.58
N LEU A 171 -2.73 9.11 -5.62
CA LEU A 171 -1.54 9.60 -4.94
C LEU A 171 -0.31 9.15 -5.74
N ILE A 172 0.54 10.09 -6.15
CA ILE A 172 1.75 9.81 -6.91
C ILE A 172 2.94 10.29 -6.11
N ILE A 173 3.81 9.36 -5.75
CA ILE A 173 5.05 9.64 -5.03
C ILE A 173 6.19 9.60 -6.05
N ASP A 174 6.79 10.76 -6.26
CA ASP A 174 7.79 11.01 -7.29
C ASP A 174 8.99 11.79 -6.71
N GLY A 175 10.07 11.91 -7.49
CA GLY A 175 11.27 12.67 -7.11
C GLY A 175 12.22 11.89 -6.21
N GLU A 176 11.84 11.67 -4.95
CA GLU A 176 12.65 10.99 -3.92
C GLU A 176 11.84 10.01 -3.07
N ASP A 177 12.53 9.16 -2.32
CA ASP A 177 11.92 8.31 -1.30
C ASP A 177 11.40 9.19 -0.16
N GLN A 178 10.19 8.92 0.31
CA GLN A 178 9.48 9.78 1.25
C GLN A 178 8.97 8.99 2.47
N ILE A 179 8.92 9.67 3.62
CA ILE A 179 8.42 9.14 4.89
C ILE A 179 7.33 10.06 5.43
N TYR A 180 6.10 9.60 5.47
CA TYR A 180 4.97 10.38 5.93
C TYR A 180 4.47 9.91 7.29
N ASP A 181 4.51 10.82 8.26
CA ASP A 181 4.25 10.53 9.67
C ASP A 181 2.85 10.95 10.11
N ALA A 182 2.11 11.63 9.23
CA ALA A 182 0.78 12.13 9.51
C ALA A 182 -0.27 11.27 8.79
N ALA A 183 -1.54 11.61 8.96
CA ALA A 183 -2.65 10.74 8.60
C ALA A 183 -2.83 10.54 7.08
N VAL A 184 -3.13 9.32 6.67
CA VAL A 184 -3.66 9.01 5.34
C VAL A 184 -5.07 8.45 5.48
N TRP A 185 -6.06 9.25 5.13
CA TRP A 185 -7.48 8.94 5.27
C TRP A 185 -8.12 8.67 3.91
N ILE A 186 -8.67 7.47 3.76
CA ILE A 186 -9.21 7.01 2.49
C ILE A 186 -10.68 6.64 2.71
N ASP A 187 -11.57 7.36 2.04
CA ASP A 187 -13.03 7.23 2.14
C ASP A 187 -13.68 6.67 0.87
N VAL A 188 -12.92 6.62 -0.22
CA VAL A 188 -13.35 6.18 -1.55
C VAL A 188 -12.22 5.43 -2.26
N ASP A 189 -12.56 4.68 -3.30
CA ASP A 189 -11.58 3.97 -4.12
C ASP A 189 -10.53 4.91 -4.72
N MET A 190 -9.27 4.51 -4.68
CA MET A 190 -8.13 5.33 -5.11
C MET A 190 -6.93 4.47 -5.54
N ALA A 191 -5.91 5.09 -6.15
CA ALA A 191 -4.66 4.43 -6.50
C ALA A 191 -3.41 5.14 -5.90
N VAL A 192 -2.49 4.36 -5.33
CA VAL A 192 -1.16 4.83 -4.91
C VAL A 192 -0.15 4.39 -5.97
N ASP A 193 0.38 5.35 -6.72
CA ASP A 193 1.43 5.19 -7.73
C ASP A 193 2.79 5.59 -7.12
N THR A 194 3.57 4.61 -6.69
CA THR A 194 4.90 4.86 -6.11
C THR A 194 5.98 4.66 -7.18
N ARG A 195 6.52 5.78 -7.68
CA ARG A 195 7.72 5.79 -8.53
C ARG A 195 9.00 5.85 -7.70
N LYS A 196 8.83 6.24 -6.44
CA LYS A 196 9.80 6.23 -5.34
C LYS A 196 9.15 5.64 -4.10
N ASN A 197 9.95 5.17 -3.16
CA ASN A 197 9.41 4.50 -1.98
C ASN A 197 8.58 5.48 -1.16
N PHE A 198 7.44 5.03 -0.67
CA PHE A 198 6.59 5.79 0.23
C PHE A 198 6.40 5.02 1.52
N THR A 199 6.99 5.50 2.59
CA THR A 199 6.81 4.94 3.93
C THR A 199 5.78 5.74 4.69
N HIS A 200 4.65 5.13 5.03
CA HIS A 200 3.75 5.67 6.03
C HIS A 200 4.14 5.13 7.40
N ARG A 201 4.42 6.00 8.37
CA ARG A 201 4.73 5.60 9.76
C ARG A 201 3.97 6.36 10.83
N GLY A 202 2.86 7.01 10.47
CA GLY A 202 2.07 7.73 11.45
C GLY A 202 1.36 6.79 12.43
N GLU A 203 1.31 7.22 13.69
CA GLU A 203 0.76 6.49 14.84
C GLU A 203 -0.39 7.27 15.48
N TYR A 204 -1.29 6.58 16.17
CA TYR A 204 -2.35 7.26 16.91
C TYR A 204 -1.74 7.94 18.13
N ALA A 205 -2.02 9.24 18.25
CA ALA A 205 -1.64 10.01 19.42
C ALA A 205 -2.90 10.55 20.08
N VAL A 206 -3.07 10.26 21.36
CA VAL A 206 -4.05 10.98 22.18
C VAL A 206 -3.41 12.27 22.62
N LEU A 207 -4.02 13.38 22.23
CA LEU A 207 -3.62 14.69 22.72
C LEU A 207 -4.47 15.05 23.91
N THR A 208 -3.80 15.29 25.03
CA THR A 208 -4.42 15.82 26.24
C THR A 208 -4.11 17.32 26.31
N GLY A 209 -5.12 18.15 26.05
CA GLY A 209 -5.06 19.62 26.13
C GLY A 209 -6.01 20.17 27.20
N ALA A 210 -6.05 21.49 27.39
CA ALA A 210 -6.80 22.21 28.43
C ALA A 210 -8.32 21.90 28.46
N GLY A 211 -8.69 20.72 28.97
CA GLY A 211 -10.06 20.23 29.08
C GLY A 211 -10.59 19.44 27.87
N TYR A 212 -9.76 19.08 26.90
CA TYR A 212 -10.18 18.24 25.76
C TYR A 212 -9.17 17.13 25.45
N GLU A 213 -9.70 15.98 25.05
CA GLU A 213 -8.95 14.84 24.57
C GLU A 213 -9.20 14.73 23.07
N TYR A 214 -8.18 14.99 22.24
CA TYR A 214 -8.28 14.90 20.79
C TYR A 214 -7.40 13.76 20.29
N GLY A 215 -8.02 12.69 19.81
CA GLY A 215 -7.29 11.60 19.17
C GLY A 215 -6.86 12.01 17.76
N LEU A 216 -5.56 12.13 17.53
CA LEU A 216 -4.97 12.21 16.20
C LEU A 216 -4.77 10.79 15.67
N ALA A 217 -5.67 10.34 14.81
CA ALA A 217 -5.40 9.15 14.01
C ALA A 217 -4.47 9.50 12.85
N SER A 218 -3.16 9.45 13.10
CA SER A 218 -2.13 9.54 12.06
C SER A 218 -1.94 8.22 11.31
N ALA A 219 -2.90 7.30 11.39
CA ALA A 219 -2.83 5.99 10.77
C ALA A 219 -3.10 6.03 9.25
N PHE A 220 -2.75 4.93 8.57
CA PHE A 220 -3.17 4.64 7.20
C PHE A 220 -4.54 3.94 7.24
N GLN A 221 -5.61 4.67 6.89
CA GLN A 221 -6.97 4.27 7.23
C GLN A 221 -7.93 4.20 6.05
N PHE A 222 -8.66 3.09 5.94
CA PHE A 222 -9.82 3.00 5.05
C PHE A 222 -11.06 3.22 5.90
N ARG A 223 -11.58 4.44 5.91
CA ARG A 223 -12.60 4.87 6.89
C ARG A 223 -14.03 4.55 6.48
N LYS A 224 -14.25 4.13 5.23
CA LYS A 224 -15.56 3.60 4.75
C LYS A 224 -15.44 2.12 4.39
N PRO A 225 -16.52 1.35 4.52
CA PRO A 225 -16.52 -0.06 4.11
C PRO A 225 -16.41 -0.21 2.58
N ASN A 226 -15.97 -1.39 2.13
CA ASN A 226 -15.90 -1.77 0.73
C ASN A 226 -14.99 -0.90 -0.17
N ILE A 227 -14.00 -0.20 0.42
CA ILE A 227 -13.01 0.57 -0.33
C ILE A 227 -11.98 -0.35 -0.96
N THR A 228 -11.56 -0.05 -2.18
CA THR A 228 -10.39 -0.63 -2.83
C THR A 228 -9.30 0.41 -3.05
N VAL A 229 -8.11 0.16 -2.52
CA VAL A 229 -6.89 0.89 -2.86
C VAL A 229 -6.06 0.07 -3.83
N THR A 230 -5.66 0.68 -4.93
CA THR A 230 -4.78 0.05 -5.92
C THR A 230 -3.35 0.55 -5.78
N LYS A 231 -2.42 -0.32 -5.44
CA LYS A 231 -0.99 -0.05 -5.47
C LYS A 231 -0.41 -0.38 -6.85
N GLN A 232 0.26 0.60 -7.45
CA GLN A 232 0.96 0.50 -8.73
C GLN A 232 2.31 1.25 -8.69
N GLY A 233 3.10 1.15 -9.76
CA GLY A 233 4.45 1.72 -9.83
C GLY A 233 5.49 0.82 -9.17
N ALA A 234 6.70 0.81 -9.73
CA ALA A 234 7.75 -0.14 -9.40
C ALA A 234 8.31 -0.05 -7.96
N ALA A 235 8.16 1.09 -7.30
CA ALA A 235 8.70 1.29 -5.94
C ALA A 235 7.75 0.73 -4.86
N ASP A 236 8.20 0.77 -3.60
CA ASP A 236 7.48 0.17 -2.48
C ASP A 236 6.54 1.16 -1.79
N LEU A 237 5.36 0.67 -1.41
CA LEU A 237 4.51 1.27 -0.38
C LEU A 237 4.81 0.55 0.94
N ILE A 238 5.37 1.25 1.91
CA ILE A 238 5.81 0.69 3.18
C ILE A 238 4.87 1.18 4.28
N LEU A 239 4.15 0.26 4.91
CA LEU A 239 3.19 0.52 5.98
C LEU A 239 3.86 0.15 7.31
N ALA A 240 4.41 1.16 7.98
CA ALA A 240 5.24 1.03 9.18
C ALA A 240 4.67 1.72 10.43
N GLY A 241 3.52 2.36 10.30
CA GLY A 241 2.80 3.00 11.40
C GLY A 241 1.51 2.24 11.70
N GLU A 242 0.55 2.90 12.31
CA GLU A 242 -0.76 2.31 12.52
C GLU A 242 -1.56 2.19 11.23
N GLN A 243 -2.39 1.14 11.18
CA GLN A 243 -3.22 0.78 10.04
C GLN A 243 -4.62 0.42 10.53
N ALA A 244 -5.66 0.90 9.85
CA ALA A 244 -7.04 0.55 10.22
C ALA A 244 -7.93 0.41 8.98
N TYR A 245 -8.62 -0.72 8.85
CA TYR A 245 -9.41 -1.05 7.67
C TYR A 245 -10.84 -1.44 8.02
N ARG A 246 -11.84 -0.79 7.42
CA ARG A 246 -13.24 -1.18 7.62
C ARG A 246 -13.59 -2.49 6.89
N VAL A 247 -14.67 -3.13 7.34
CA VAL A 247 -15.27 -4.31 6.69
C VAL A 247 -15.29 -4.19 5.15
N GLY A 248 -14.85 -5.25 4.48
CA GLY A 248 -14.80 -5.32 3.02
C GLY A 248 -13.70 -4.48 2.33
N SER A 249 -12.77 -3.87 3.08
CA SER A 249 -11.62 -3.15 2.52
C SER A 249 -10.70 -4.06 1.72
N ARG A 250 -10.15 -3.54 0.62
CA ARG A 250 -9.30 -4.28 -0.30
C ARG A 250 -8.05 -3.50 -0.69
N LEU A 251 -6.90 -4.16 -0.68
CA LEU A 251 -5.67 -3.68 -1.27
C LEU A 251 -5.33 -4.52 -2.51
N LEU A 252 -5.31 -3.88 -3.67
CA LEU A 252 -4.93 -4.49 -4.94
C LEU A 252 -3.50 -4.10 -5.29
N ILE A 253 -2.58 -5.04 -5.37
CA ILE A 253 -1.16 -4.81 -5.68
C ILE A 253 -0.88 -5.28 -7.10
N ILE A 254 -0.63 -4.35 -8.02
CA ILE A 254 -0.40 -4.64 -9.44
C ILE A 254 1.11 -4.67 -9.76
N GLU A 255 1.86 -3.75 -9.17
CA GLU A 255 3.30 -3.56 -9.44
C GLU A 255 4.01 -3.05 -8.18
N GLY A 256 5.31 -3.36 -8.07
CA GLY A 256 6.14 -3.04 -6.91
C GLY A 256 5.73 -3.87 -5.70
N ALA A 257 6.06 -3.41 -4.50
CA ALA A 257 5.66 -4.08 -3.27
C ALA A 257 4.76 -3.22 -2.37
N VAL A 258 3.94 -3.90 -1.57
CA VAL A 258 3.46 -3.38 -0.29
C VAL A 258 4.19 -4.11 0.82
N ARG A 259 4.89 -3.38 1.68
CA ARG A 259 5.57 -3.92 2.86
C ARG A 259 4.77 -3.61 4.12
N PHE A 260 4.39 -4.64 4.86
CA PHE A 260 3.74 -4.50 6.16
C PHE A 260 4.78 -4.68 7.26
N LYS A 261 5.15 -3.58 7.92
CA LYS A 261 6.03 -3.58 9.11
C LYS A 261 5.23 -3.54 10.41
N THR A 262 3.93 -3.32 10.32
CA THR A 262 2.98 -3.42 11.42
C THR A 262 1.79 -4.25 10.97
N ASP A 263 1.02 -4.73 11.93
CA ASP A 263 -0.18 -5.50 11.68
C ASP A 263 -1.30 -4.64 11.04
N ALA A 264 -2.06 -5.23 10.14
CA ALA A 264 -3.15 -4.57 9.43
C ALA A 264 -4.38 -4.32 10.33
N VAL A 265 -4.51 -5.02 11.45
CA VAL A 265 -5.67 -4.89 12.38
C VAL A 265 -5.33 -4.19 13.70
N GLY A 266 -4.22 -3.44 13.75
CA GLY A 266 -3.70 -2.86 15.00
C GLY A 266 -4.11 -1.40 15.30
N GLY A 267 -4.62 -0.65 14.33
CA GLY A 267 -4.85 0.79 14.47
C GLY A 267 -6.22 1.16 15.04
N VAL A 268 -6.37 2.41 15.48
CA VAL A 268 -7.61 2.93 16.07
C VAL A 268 -8.36 3.84 15.09
N PHE A 269 -9.64 3.58 14.85
CA PHE A 269 -10.53 4.58 14.24
C PHE A 269 -10.89 5.65 15.27
N THR A 270 -10.68 6.93 14.95
CA THR A 270 -11.21 8.03 15.78
C THR A 270 -12.74 8.09 15.66
N GLY A 271 -13.46 7.96 16.77
CA GLY A 271 -14.92 8.11 16.86
C GLY A 271 -15.64 6.87 17.43
N ASN A 272 -16.97 6.90 17.47
CA ASN A 272 -17.82 5.87 18.09
C ASN A 272 -17.96 4.57 17.27
N ASP A 273 -17.20 4.40 16.20
CA ASP A 273 -17.44 3.36 15.22
C ASP A 273 -16.21 2.43 15.19
N TYR A 274 -16.16 1.50 16.14
CA TYR A 274 -15.10 0.47 16.28
C TYR A 274 -15.46 -0.82 15.53
N GLY A 275 -16.02 -0.68 14.32
CA GLY A 275 -16.40 -1.84 13.52
C GLY A 275 -15.24 -2.82 13.30
N THR A 276 -15.57 -4.08 13.00
CA THR A 276 -14.60 -5.14 12.71
C THR A 276 -13.59 -4.68 11.67
N GLN A 277 -12.31 -4.85 11.99
CA GLN A 277 -11.23 -4.54 11.07
C GLN A 277 -11.03 -5.69 10.09
N GLU A 278 -11.01 -5.38 8.79
CA GLU A 278 -10.83 -6.38 7.75
C GLU A 278 -10.02 -5.82 6.59
N LEU A 279 -8.95 -6.51 6.20
CA LEU A 279 -8.22 -6.22 4.98
C LEU A 279 -8.16 -7.46 4.08
N GLY A 280 -8.73 -7.36 2.89
CA GLY A 280 -8.46 -8.30 1.81
C GLY A 280 -7.28 -7.82 0.95
N VAL A 281 -6.33 -8.69 0.63
CA VAL A 281 -5.25 -8.38 -0.32
C VAL A 281 -5.44 -9.19 -1.59
N ARG A 282 -5.26 -8.54 -2.74
CA ARG A 282 -5.14 -9.20 -4.04
C ARG A 282 -3.84 -8.77 -4.71
N ILE A 283 -3.06 -9.74 -5.16
CA ILE A 283 -1.79 -9.51 -5.84
C ILE A 283 -1.94 -9.97 -7.30
N MET A 284 -1.59 -9.08 -8.21
CA MET A 284 -1.65 -9.27 -9.66
C MET A 284 -0.28 -9.03 -10.28
N ASP A 285 -0.10 -9.49 -11.51
CA ASP A 285 1.05 -9.20 -12.37
C ASP A 285 2.39 -9.33 -11.63
N SER A 286 3.17 -8.25 -11.51
CA SER A 286 4.48 -8.24 -10.84
C SER A 286 4.44 -7.72 -9.40
N GLY A 287 3.24 -7.56 -8.85
CA GLY A 287 3.02 -7.08 -7.50
C GLY A 287 3.55 -8.02 -6.42
N ALA A 288 3.85 -7.44 -5.25
CA ALA A 288 4.37 -8.17 -4.10
C ALA A 288 3.73 -7.72 -2.78
N LEU A 289 3.44 -8.66 -1.91
CA LEU A 289 3.25 -8.39 -0.48
C LEU A 289 4.50 -8.87 0.26
N ILE A 290 5.03 -8.03 1.15
CA ILE A 290 6.17 -8.37 2.00
C ILE A 290 5.75 -8.20 3.45
N CYS A 291 5.77 -9.28 4.22
CA CYS A 291 5.50 -9.29 5.65
C CYS A 291 6.82 -9.12 6.43
N GLU A 292 6.91 -8.02 7.18
CA GLU A 292 8.03 -7.64 8.04
C GLU A 292 7.51 -7.32 9.46
N THR A 293 6.45 -8.01 9.89
CA THR A 293 5.81 -7.90 11.22
C THR A 293 5.56 -9.30 11.76
N THR A 294 5.71 -9.49 13.08
CA THR A 294 5.54 -10.79 13.74
C THR A 294 4.19 -11.44 13.40
N HIS A 295 3.13 -10.62 13.33
CA HIS A 295 1.80 -11.04 12.94
C HIS A 295 1.21 -10.05 11.94
N LEU A 296 0.77 -10.56 10.79
CA LEU A 296 -0.01 -9.82 9.81
C LEU A 296 -1.37 -10.50 9.65
N HIS A 297 -2.45 -9.89 10.14
CA HIS A 297 -3.80 -10.41 10.00
C HIS A 297 -4.45 -9.87 8.73
N LEU A 298 -4.88 -10.78 7.86
CA LEU A 298 -5.64 -10.47 6.66
C LEU A 298 -6.98 -11.20 6.70
N LYS A 299 -8.04 -10.54 6.24
CA LYS A 299 -9.32 -11.20 6.03
C LYS A 299 -9.22 -12.25 4.94
N LYS A 300 -8.52 -11.89 3.86
CA LYS A 300 -8.38 -12.69 2.65
C LYS A 300 -7.09 -12.33 1.94
N LEU A 301 -6.43 -13.30 1.33
CA LEU A 301 -5.32 -13.08 0.41
C LEU A 301 -5.67 -13.74 -0.92
N ASN A 302 -5.36 -13.11 -2.06
CA ASN A 302 -5.45 -13.74 -3.36
C ASN A 302 -4.20 -13.38 -4.17
N ILE A 303 -3.61 -14.35 -4.85
CA ILE A 303 -2.48 -14.12 -5.74
C ILE A 303 -2.89 -14.66 -7.11
N SER A 304 -2.55 -13.92 -8.16
CA SER A 304 -2.77 -14.34 -9.55
C SER A 304 -1.56 -13.96 -10.41
N GLY A 305 -1.30 -14.74 -11.46
CA GLY A 305 -0.20 -14.48 -12.38
C GLY A 305 1.17 -14.63 -11.73
N SER A 306 2.08 -13.68 -11.98
CA SER A 306 3.44 -13.66 -11.39
C SER A 306 3.53 -12.97 -10.03
N GLY A 307 2.39 -12.72 -9.36
CA GLY A 307 2.36 -12.08 -8.06
C GLY A 307 3.12 -12.89 -7.00
N ARG A 308 3.72 -12.19 -6.03
CA ARG A 308 4.54 -12.81 -4.97
C ARG A 308 4.13 -12.41 -3.56
N VAL A 309 4.31 -13.32 -2.63
CA VAL A 309 4.27 -13.05 -1.18
C VAL A 309 5.63 -13.41 -0.61
N CYS A 310 6.23 -12.47 0.11
CA CYS A 310 7.45 -12.65 0.88
C CYS A 310 7.14 -12.55 2.37
N VAL A 311 7.57 -13.52 3.15
CA VAL A 311 7.44 -13.50 4.61
C VAL A 311 8.84 -13.67 5.17
N ARG A 312 9.24 -12.77 6.06
CA ARG A 312 10.50 -12.89 6.78
C ARG A 312 10.42 -14.08 7.74
N LEU A 313 11.55 -14.75 7.93
CA LEU A 313 11.65 -15.81 8.92
C LEU A 313 11.23 -15.32 10.32
N GLY A 314 10.31 -16.04 10.96
CA GLY A 314 9.76 -15.72 12.29
C GLY A 314 8.48 -14.89 12.25
N ASP A 315 8.16 -14.30 11.10
CA ASP A 315 6.90 -13.59 10.89
C ASP A 315 5.81 -14.55 10.41
N THR A 316 4.55 -14.21 10.64
CA THR A 316 3.40 -15.05 10.26
C THR A 316 2.29 -14.21 9.65
N ILE A 317 1.72 -14.69 8.55
CA ILE A 317 0.47 -14.14 8.01
C ILE A 317 -0.70 -15.00 8.50
N HIS A 318 -1.62 -14.37 9.22
CA HIS A 318 -2.88 -14.96 9.69
C HIS A 318 -3.99 -14.64 8.70
N ILE A 319 -4.74 -15.64 8.25
CA ILE A 319 -5.80 -15.43 7.26
C ILE A 319 -7.14 -16.03 7.73
N ASP A 320 -8.16 -15.18 7.84
CA ASP A 320 -9.45 -15.55 8.42
C ASP A 320 -10.36 -16.37 7.49
N THR A 321 -10.23 -16.20 6.17
CA THR A 321 -11.15 -16.82 5.19
C THR A 321 -10.43 -17.46 4.00
N ASN A 322 -11.21 -18.23 3.22
CA ASN A 322 -10.71 -18.96 2.06
C ASN A 322 -9.92 -18.07 1.10
N THR A 323 -8.78 -18.58 0.68
CA THR A 323 -7.75 -17.87 -0.07
C THR A 323 -7.39 -18.69 -1.31
N VAL A 324 -7.34 -18.04 -2.48
CA VAL A 324 -6.97 -18.67 -3.76
C VAL A 324 -5.64 -18.05 -4.20
N LEU A 325 -4.60 -18.86 -4.35
CA LEU A 325 -3.22 -18.40 -4.61
C LEU A 325 -2.68 -19.04 -5.90
N ASP A 326 -3.18 -18.59 -7.05
CA ASP A 326 -2.76 -19.05 -8.38
C ASP A 326 -1.41 -18.42 -8.83
N GLY A 327 -0.53 -18.06 -7.89
CA GLY A 327 0.76 -17.43 -8.15
C GLY A 327 1.90 -18.04 -7.34
N THR A 328 2.99 -17.29 -7.17
CA THR A 328 4.22 -17.80 -6.53
C THR A 328 4.31 -17.31 -5.09
N LEU A 329 4.56 -18.23 -4.16
CA LEU A 329 4.94 -17.90 -2.80
C LEU A 329 6.46 -18.05 -2.65
N THR A 330 7.14 -16.99 -2.25
CA THR A 330 8.59 -17.00 -2.02
C THR A 330 8.87 -16.70 -0.56
N VAL A 331 9.50 -17.61 0.16
CA VAL A 331 9.92 -17.33 1.54
C VAL A 331 11.36 -16.83 1.50
N SER A 332 11.61 -15.62 2.01
CA SER A 332 12.94 -15.03 2.05
C SER A 332 13.48 -15.07 3.48
N ALA A 333 14.58 -15.78 3.69
CA ALA A 333 15.31 -15.79 4.95
C ALA A 333 16.31 -14.62 5.00
N ASP A 334 15.83 -13.44 5.36
CA ASP A 334 16.70 -12.31 5.70
C ASP A 334 17.10 -12.42 7.19
N GLY A 335 17.97 -13.38 7.52
CA GLY A 335 18.45 -13.63 8.88
C GLY A 335 19.15 -14.98 9.12
N VAL A 336 19.84 -15.10 10.26
CA VAL A 336 20.43 -16.39 10.73
C VAL A 336 19.30 -17.26 11.28
N LEU A 337 19.11 -18.43 10.68
CA LEU A 337 18.15 -19.43 11.15
C LEU A 337 18.62 -20.01 12.49
N PRO A 338 17.77 -20.02 13.53
CA PRO A 338 17.93 -20.95 14.65
C PRO A 338 18.01 -22.38 14.14
N GLN A 339 19.01 -23.13 14.60
CA GLN A 339 19.28 -24.51 14.14
C GLN A 339 18.23 -25.53 14.58
N GLU A 340 17.28 -25.15 15.45
CA GLU A 340 16.25 -26.04 16.00
C GLU A 340 14.89 -25.31 16.11
N GLY A 341 13.82 -25.93 15.61
CA GLY A 341 12.44 -25.39 15.68
C GLY A 341 11.52 -25.86 14.55
N GLU A 342 10.21 -25.71 14.75
CA GLU A 342 9.16 -25.88 13.72
C GLU A 342 8.74 -24.50 13.21
N TRP A 343 8.75 -24.31 11.89
CA TRP A 343 8.48 -23.00 11.27
C TRP A 343 7.09 -22.98 10.62
N LYS A 344 6.23 -22.07 11.07
CA LYS A 344 4.89 -21.83 10.49
C LYS A 344 4.88 -20.53 9.71
N LEU A 345 4.73 -20.66 8.40
CA LEU A 345 4.67 -19.52 7.47
C LEU A 345 3.28 -18.86 7.44
N PHE A 346 2.26 -19.70 7.62
CA PHE A 346 0.86 -19.30 7.65
C PHE A 346 0.17 -20.03 8.78
N ASP A 347 -0.64 -19.30 9.53
CA ASP A 347 -1.60 -19.89 10.45
C ASP A 347 -3.02 -19.62 9.92
N TRP A 348 -3.76 -20.71 9.75
CA TRP A 348 -5.08 -20.72 9.11
C TRP A 348 -6.09 -21.17 10.15
N SER A 349 -7.11 -20.36 10.45
CA SER A 349 -8.11 -20.74 11.46
C SER A 349 -9.14 -21.76 10.95
N GLY A 350 -9.23 -22.00 9.63
CA GLY A 350 -10.29 -22.86 9.08
C GLY A 350 -10.01 -23.64 7.79
N VAL A 351 -9.15 -23.19 6.86
CA VAL A 351 -9.04 -23.83 5.51
C VAL A 351 -7.65 -23.71 4.88
N GLU A 352 -7.35 -24.69 4.03
CA GLU A 352 -6.16 -24.98 3.24
C GLU A 352 -5.95 -24.02 2.04
N GLY A 353 -4.71 -23.57 1.78
CA GLY A 353 -4.37 -22.72 0.63
C GLY A 353 -3.77 -23.50 -0.53
N GLN A 354 -4.19 -23.25 -1.78
CA GLN A 354 -3.67 -23.86 -3.00
C GLN A 354 -2.67 -22.91 -3.69
N PHE A 355 -1.44 -23.37 -3.94
CA PHE A 355 -0.35 -22.60 -4.53
C PHE A 355 0.05 -23.18 -5.91
N ALA A 356 0.49 -22.30 -6.82
CA ALA A 356 1.09 -22.75 -8.07
C ALA A 356 2.57 -23.16 -7.86
N ASN A 357 3.34 -22.37 -7.12
CA ASN A 357 4.72 -22.72 -6.73
C ASN A 357 5.03 -22.23 -5.31
N VAL A 358 5.86 -22.99 -4.60
CA VAL A 358 6.36 -22.63 -3.26
C VAL A 358 7.89 -22.73 -3.28
N GLU A 359 8.56 -21.61 -3.00
CA GLU A 359 10.02 -21.54 -2.88
C GLU A 359 10.41 -21.33 -1.42
N LEU A 360 11.08 -22.33 -0.83
CA LEU A 360 11.56 -22.32 0.55
C LEU A 360 13.08 -22.09 0.56
N PRO A 361 13.60 -21.19 1.40
CA PRO A 361 15.02 -20.93 1.48
C PRO A 361 15.74 -22.13 2.10
N ALA A 362 17.03 -22.25 1.81
CA ALA A 362 17.86 -23.26 2.46
C ALA A 362 17.90 -23.01 3.97
N ALA A 363 17.40 -23.98 4.74
CA ALA A 363 17.32 -23.90 6.17
C ALA A 363 17.73 -25.21 6.85
N PHE A 364 18.48 -25.10 7.96
CA PHE A 364 18.88 -26.24 8.80
C PHE A 364 17.73 -26.76 9.71
N GLY A 365 16.47 -26.55 9.33
CA GLY A 365 15.29 -26.87 10.16
C GLY A 365 14.14 -27.49 9.36
N ASN A 366 13.05 -27.84 10.05
CA ASN A 366 11.87 -28.44 9.45
C ASN A 366 10.80 -27.39 9.12
N TRP A 367 10.40 -27.29 7.85
CA TRP A 367 9.23 -26.49 7.45
C TRP A 367 7.95 -27.25 7.77
N ASP A 368 7.03 -26.64 8.54
CA ASP A 368 5.66 -27.16 8.68
C ASP A 368 4.81 -26.59 7.55
N ILE A 369 4.63 -27.41 6.51
CA ILE A 369 3.75 -27.11 5.38
C ILE A 369 2.45 -27.91 5.44
N SER A 370 2.08 -28.45 6.60
CA SER A 370 0.92 -29.33 6.76
C SER A 370 -0.41 -28.72 6.30
N ARG A 371 -0.47 -27.39 6.18
CA ARG A 371 -1.65 -26.64 5.72
C ARG A 371 -1.48 -26.00 4.34
N LEU A 372 -0.39 -26.28 3.64
CA LEU A 372 -0.14 -25.79 2.27
C LEU A 372 -0.45 -26.90 1.27
N TYR A 373 -1.27 -26.57 0.27
CA TYR A 373 -1.56 -27.41 -0.87
C TYR A 373 -0.97 -26.75 -2.11
N THR A 374 -0.33 -27.50 -2.99
CA THR A 374 0.20 -26.94 -4.23
C THR A 374 -0.02 -27.90 -5.37
N ASP A 375 -0.44 -27.36 -6.50
CA ASP A 375 -0.58 -28.13 -7.76
C ASP A 375 0.68 -28.04 -8.63
N GLY A 376 1.63 -27.17 -8.28
CA GLY A 376 2.94 -27.09 -8.95
C GLY A 376 4.11 -27.34 -8.02
N VAL A 377 5.24 -26.68 -8.27
CA VAL A 377 6.55 -27.13 -7.75
C VAL A 377 6.82 -26.55 -6.36
N VAL A 378 7.12 -27.43 -5.41
CA VAL A 378 7.82 -27.05 -4.18
C VAL A 378 9.31 -27.18 -4.42
N SER A 379 10.05 -26.09 -4.27
CA SER A 379 11.50 -26.11 -4.25
C SER A 379 12.00 -25.71 -2.87
N ALA A 380 12.92 -26.48 -2.31
CA ALA A 380 13.60 -26.17 -1.06
C ALA A 380 15.10 -26.15 -1.32
N GLY A 381 15.78 -25.09 -0.89
CA GLY A 381 17.24 -25.01 -0.97
C GLY A 381 17.94 -25.90 0.07
N GLY A 382 19.18 -26.32 -0.23
CA GLY A 382 20.23 -26.68 0.73
C GLY A 382 19.87 -27.55 1.94
N GLY A 383 19.53 -28.83 1.74
CA GLY A 383 19.49 -29.83 2.81
C GLY A 383 18.32 -29.70 3.81
N SER A 384 17.37 -28.80 3.55
CA SER A 384 16.18 -28.62 4.39
C SER A 384 15.29 -29.85 4.39
N ALA A 385 14.81 -30.27 5.56
CA ALA A 385 13.76 -31.27 5.67
C ALA A 385 12.38 -30.60 5.72
N VAL A 386 11.39 -31.22 5.07
CA VAL A 386 10.01 -30.73 5.04
C VAL A 386 9.18 -31.71 5.87
N ASN A 387 8.67 -31.25 7.01
CA ASN A 387 7.87 -32.10 7.89
C ASN A 387 6.38 -31.98 7.53
N HIS A 388 5.74 -33.14 7.43
CA HIS A 388 4.28 -33.24 7.29
C HIS A 388 3.71 -33.83 8.57
N SER A 389 2.80 -33.10 9.22
CA SER A 389 2.04 -33.70 10.32
C SER A 389 1.16 -34.84 9.77
N ARG A 390 1.12 -35.94 10.53
CA ARG A 390 0.51 -37.22 10.16
C ARG A 390 -0.92 -37.03 9.63
N THR A 391 -1.24 -37.77 8.57
CA THR A 391 -2.57 -38.12 7.99
C THR A 391 -3.01 -37.45 6.68
N GLN A 392 -2.29 -36.50 6.11
CA GLN A 392 -2.58 -36.03 4.74
C GLN A 392 -1.32 -36.14 3.88
N ALA A 393 -1.26 -37.23 3.11
CA ALA A 393 -0.31 -37.36 2.02
C ALA A 393 -0.49 -36.19 1.04
N PHE A 394 0.60 -35.77 0.38
CA PHE A 394 0.57 -34.87 -0.79
C PHE A 394 -0.63 -35.22 -1.67
N MET A 395 -1.72 -34.46 -1.56
CA MET A 395 -2.88 -34.68 -2.41
C MET A 395 -2.68 -33.81 -3.64
N ILE A 396 -1.81 -34.27 -4.54
CA ILE A 396 -1.67 -33.68 -5.86
C ILE A 396 -2.96 -34.00 -6.61
N ARG A 397 -3.92 -33.06 -6.60
CA ARG A 397 -5.14 -33.18 -7.39
C ARG A 397 -4.87 -32.62 -8.77
N SER A 398 -4.31 -33.47 -9.63
CA SER A 398 -4.26 -33.19 -11.06
C SER A 398 -5.70 -32.96 -11.58
N PRO A 399 -6.01 -31.80 -12.19
CA PRO A 399 -7.17 -31.67 -13.06
C PRO A 399 -7.09 -32.79 -14.11
N ARG A 400 -8.22 -33.40 -14.50
CA ARG A 400 -8.30 -34.56 -15.42
C ARG A 400 -7.55 -34.43 -16.77
N THR A 401 -6.88 -33.32 -17.03
CA THR A 401 -6.23 -32.94 -18.29
C THR A 401 -4.78 -32.44 -18.15
N SER A 402 -4.13 -32.45 -16.96
CA SER A 402 -2.77 -31.89 -16.80
C SER A 402 -1.84 -32.71 -15.91
N SER A 403 -0.64 -33.03 -16.41
CA SER A 403 0.43 -33.71 -15.70
C SER A 403 1.10 -32.82 -14.64
N ALA A 404 1.17 -33.28 -13.39
CA ALA A 404 1.94 -32.63 -12.33
C ALA A 404 3.37 -33.18 -12.30
N HIS A 405 4.36 -32.30 -12.17
CA HIS A 405 5.78 -32.66 -12.08
C HIS A 405 6.35 -32.22 -10.72
N VAL A 406 6.72 -33.19 -9.87
CA VAL A 406 7.46 -32.92 -8.63
C VAL A 406 8.95 -33.15 -8.90
N ARG A 407 9.77 -32.11 -8.79
CA ARG A 407 11.23 -32.20 -8.94
C ARG A 407 11.91 -31.87 -7.62
N ILE A 408 12.36 -32.89 -6.91
CA ILE A 408 13.23 -32.74 -5.73
C ILE A 408 14.68 -32.76 -6.24
N LYS A 409 15.41 -31.68 -6.05
CA LYS A 409 16.82 -31.55 -6.45
C LYS A 409 17.68 -31.59 -5.17
N ASP A 410 18.70 -32.45 -5.16
CA ASP A 410 19.74 -32.57 -4.12
C ASP A 410 19.28 -33.07 -2.73
N ALA A 411 18.87 -34.34 -2.64
CA ALA A 411 18.58 -35.02 -1.37
C ALA A 411 19.84 -35.63 -0.72
N VAL A 412 20.03 -35.37 0.57
CA VAL A 412 21.02 -36.03 1.46
C VAL A 412 20.47 -37.41 1.90
N PRO A 413 21.30 -38.42 2.26
CA PRO A 413 20.83 -39.74 2.66
C PRO A 413 19.85 -39.68 3.85
N PHE A 414 18.69 -40.30 3.69
CA PHE A 414 17.61 -40.34 4.68
C PHE A 414 17.85 -41.49 5.67
N ASP A 415 18.61 -41.26 6.75
CA ASP A 415 18.97 -42.35 7.66
C ASP A 415 17.92 -42.69 8.74
N ARG A 416 16.79 -41.98 8.88
CA ARG A 416 15.71 -42.37 9.80
C ARG A 416 14.31 -41.92 9.37
N ILE A 417 13.56 -42.82 8.74
CA ILE A 417 12.08 -42.75 8.71
C ILE A 417 11.52 -44.07 9.22
N SER A 418 11.08 -44.10 10.48
CA SER A 418 10.30 -45.20 11.02
C SER A 418 8.82 -45.00 10.66
N GLY A 419 8.33 -45.71 9.65
CA GLY A 419 6.90 -46.06 9.50
C GLY A 419 5.95 -45.05 8.82
N GLY A 420 6.44 -44.08 8.04
CA GLY A 420 5.58 -43.11 7.31
C GLY A 420 5.32 -43.48 5.84
N ARG A 421 4.09 -43.29 5.36
CA ARG A 421 3.77 -43.31 3.92
C ARG A 421 4.33 -42.04 3.27
N MET A 422 5.12 -42.20 2.21
CA MET A 422 5.81 -41.06 1.56
C MET A 422 4.94 -40.39 0.47
N PHE A 423 4.11 -41.17 -0.25
CA PHE A 423 3.21 -40.66 -1.30
C PHE A 423 1.92 -41.52 -1.34
N ASP A 424 0.74 -40.91 -1.53
CA ASP A 424 -0.53 -41.57 -1.90
C ASP A 424 -1.05 -40.90 -3.17
N ILE A 425 -0.96 -41.59 -4.31
CA ILE A 425 -1.36 -41.05 -5.62
C ILE A 425 -2.68 -41.70 -6.02
N ARG A 426 -3.71 -40.89 -6.24
CA ARG A 426 -5.03 -41.34 -6.72
C ARG A 426 -5.35 -40.70 -8.07
N GLY A 427 -5.57 -41.51 -9.10
CA GLY A 427 -5.92 -41.08 -10.46
C GLY A 427 -4.87 -41.46 -11.52
N ARG A 428 -5.19 -41.23 -12.80
CA ARG A 428 -4.25 -41.45 -13.93
C ARG A 428 -3.20 -40.35 -13.97
N SER A 429 -2.11 -40.53 -13.23
CA SER A 429 -0.98 -39.59 -13.21
C SER A 429 0.30 -40.31 -13.58
N THR A 430 1.13 -39.71 -14.43
CA THR A 430 2.48 -40.19 -14.72
C THR A 430 3.46 -39.47 -13.81
N VAL A 431 4.13 -40.21 -12.92
CA VAL A 431 5.18 -39.64 -12.07
C VAL A 431 6.54 -39.92 -12.71
N ARG A 432 7.27 -38.85 -13.04
CA ARG A 432 8.66 -38.95 -13.48
C ARG A 432 9.57 -38.52 -12.34
N HIS A 433 10.34 -39.46 -11.80
CA HIS A 433 11.40 -39.19 -10.85
C HIS A 433 12.76 -39.21 -11.57
N THR A 434 13.61 -38.22 -11.30
CA THR A 434 15.02 -38.26 -11.68
C THR A 434 15.82 -38.35 -10.39
N PHE A 435 16.38 -39.53 -10.11
CA PHE A 435 17.27 -39.74 -8.97
C PHE A 435 18.72 -39.59 -9.43
N THR A 436 19.52 -38.80 -8.71
CA THR A 436 20.98 -38.77 -8.90
C THR A 436 21.69 -39.91 -8.15
N HIS A 437 21.00 -40.57 -7.20
CA HIS A 437 21.52 -41.67 -6.37
C HIS A 437 20.42 -42.72 -6.11
N ALA A 438 20.77 -44.00 -5.93
CA ALA A 438 19.80 -45.08 -5.73
C ALA A 438 18.97 -44.89 -4.44
N PRO A 439 17.62 -44.92 -4.50
CA PRO A 439 16.79 -44.78 -3.29
C PRO A 439 16.86 -46.04 -2.41
N GLN A 440 16.94 -45.84 -1.09
CA GLN A 440 16.67 -46.88 -0.10
C GLN A 440 15.29 -46.63 0.52
N GLY A 441 14.27 -47.37 0.10
CA GLY A 441 12.89 -47.24 0.61
C GLY A 441 11.86 -48.05 -0.18
N VAL A 442 10.71 -48.33 0.45
CA VAL A 442 9.58 -49.09 -0.15
C VAL A 442 8.58 -48.14 -0.78
N PHE A 443 8.29 -48.32 -2.08
CA PHE A 443 7.19 -47.67 -2.79
C PHE A 443 5.97 -48.60 -2.81
N ILE A 444 4.79 -48.11 -2.44
CA ILE A 444 3.53 -48.84 -2.62
C ILE A 444 2.71 -48.05 -3.63
N MET A 445 2.56 -48.60 -4.85
CA MET A 445 1.71 -48.03 -5.90
C MET A 445 0.32 -48.66 -5.86
N THR A 446 -0.71 -47.88 -6.17
CA THR A 446 -2.07 -48.38 -6.44
C THR A 446 -2.14 -49.03 -7.84
N PRO A 447 -3.11 -49.92 -8.10
CA PRO A 447 -3.12 -50.78 -9.31
C PRO A 447 -3.13 -50.05 -10.67
N ASP A 448 -3.43 -48.75 -10.70
CA ASP A 448 -3.64 -47.97 -11.93
C ASP A 448 -2.51 -46.97 -12.26
N ALA A 449 -1.40 -46.97 -11.50
CA ALA A 449 -0.26 -46.09 -11.73
C ALA A 449 0.79 -46.75 -12.63
N THR A 450 1.22 -46.07 -13.70
CA THR A 450 2.36 -46.49 -14.53
C THR A 450 3.64 -45.75 -14.09
N HIS A 451 4.72 -46.51 -13.89
CA HIS A 451 6.03 -45.98 -13.54
C HIS A 451 7.00 -46.13 -14.72
N GLU A 452 7.47 -45.02 -15.28
CA GLU A 452 8.53 -44.99 -16.31
C GLU A 452 9.84 -44.49 -15.68
N PRO A 453 10.76 -45.38 -15.27
CA PRO A 453 12.08 -44.95 -14.85
C PRO A 453 12.87 -44.47 -16.08
N THR A 454 13.22 -43.18 -16.12
CA THR A 454 14.20 -42.65 -17.08
C THR A 454 15.57 -42.66 -16.41
N ARG A 455 16.39 -43.64 -16.76
CA ARG A 455 17.81 -43.66 -16.38
C ARG A 455 18.53 -42.70 -17.33
N THR A 456 19.08 -41.62 -16.79
CA THR A 456 20.08 -40.81 -17.51
C THR A 456 21.44 -41.37 -17.09
N GLU A 457 22.25 -41.78 -18.06
CA GLU A 457 23.68 -42.08 -17.82
C GLU A 457 24.46 -40.82 -17.48
#